data_AF-A0A2N6ADU4-F1
#
_entry.id   AF-A0A2N6ADU4-F1
#
_cell.length_a   1.000
_cell.length_b   1.000
_cell.length_c   1.000
_cell.angle_alpha   90.00
_cell.angle_beta   90.00
_cell.angle_gamma   90.00
#
_symmetry.space_group_name_H-M   'P 1'
#
loop_
_entity.id
_entity.type
_entity.pdbx_description
1 polymer ?
#
loop_
_entity_poly.entity_id
_entity_poly.type
_entity_poly.pdbx_seq_one_letter_code
_entity_poly.pdbx_strand_id
1 'polypeptide(L)'
;MSMRKIFFLIFGLVIVGAGCSSAQVEDSQGEDTTGVADPAVVYCEEQGGEIKIAENEEESTSYCVFPDGGVCEEWAYYNGECDPQEKSVVGNMQLTSTVFENEGAIPTKYSCDGSDINPSLTISGVTKDAKSLALVVDDPDAPGGTWVHWLVWNIDPSTTEISENSIPTNALQGLNSSGMTRYEGMCPPSGTHRYYFKLYALDTELSVSNGSSAADLEKAMEGHVLEEVELMGTYSY
;
A
#
# COMPACT_ATOMS: atom_id res chain seq x y z
N MET A 1 49.96 -33.27 20.41
CA MET A 1 50.76 -34.42 20.89
C MET A 1 49.84 -35.28 21.77
N SER A 2 49.64 -36.55 21.37
CA SER A 2 48.89 -37.64 22.04
C SER A 2 47.36 -37.47 22.20
N MET A 3 46.47 -38.18 21.46
CA MET A 3 46.10 -39.63 21.51
C MET A 3 45.65 -40.09 22.91
N ARG A 4 44.62 -40.91 23.14
CA ARG A 4 43.65 -41.74 22.37
C ARG A 4 42.71 -42.37 23.41
N LYS A 5 41.54 -42.87 22.99
CA LYS A 5 40.83 -44.12 23.41
C LYS A 5 39.33 -43.94 23.12
N ILE A 6 38.81 -44.37 21.96
CA ILE A 6 38.34 -45.73 21.60
C ILE A 6 37.28 -46.26 22.56
N PHE A 7 36.03 -46.33 22.08
CA PHE A 7 35.14 -47.47 22.34
C PHE A 7 34.36 -47.81 21.07
N PHE A 8 34.53 -49.06 20.63
CA PHE A 8 33.77 -49.72 19.58
C PHE A 8 32.41 -50.15 20.14
N LEU A 9 31.35 -50.01 19.36
CA LEU A 9 30.20 -50.93 19.41
C LEU A 9 29.57 -51.02 18.03
N ILE A 10 29.66 -52.23 17.48
CA ILE A 10 29.12 -52.69 16.21
C ILE A 10 27.74 -53.28 16.49
N PHE A 11 26.70 -52.77 15.84
CA PHE A 11 25.42 -53.44 15.54
C PHE A 11 24.88 -52.65 14.34
N GLY A 12 24.75 -53.19 13.15
CA GLY A 12 23.90 -54.33 12.80
C GLY A 12 23.28 -53.91 11.46
N LEU A 13 23.66 -54.65 10.41
CA LEU A 13 23.31 -54.44 9.02
C LEU A 13 21.79 -54.62 8.80
N VAL A 14 21.12 -53.60 8.24
CA VAL A 14 19.87 -53.79 7.47
C VAL A 14 20.03 -53.01 6.16
N ILE A 15 20.28 -53.76 5.10
CA ILE A 15 20.19 -53.28 3.71
C ILE A 15 18.73 -53.49 3.30
N VAL A 16 18.04 -52.40 2.96
CA VAL A 16 16.84 -52.47 2.12
C VAL A 16 16.92 -51.38 1.06
N GLY A 17 17.00 -51.82 -0.19
CA GLY A 17 16.35 -51.20 -1.35
C GLY A 17 16.80 -49.81 -1.75
N ALA A 18 17.67 -49.75 -2.77
CA ALA A 18 17.69 -48.63 -3.69
C ALA A 18 16.32 -48.51 -4.38
N GLY A 19 15.74 -47.32 -4.33
CA GLY A 19 14.55 -46.95 -5.09
C GLY A 19 14.40 -45.44 -5.05
N CYS A 20 15.07 -44.75 -5.98
CA CYS A 20 14.65 -43.41 -6.36
C CYS A 20 13.21 -43.53 -6.86
N SER A 21 12.24 -43.12 -6.05
CA SER A 21 10.96 -42.68 -6.59
C SER A 21 11.02 -41.17 -6.60
N SER A 22 11.29 -40.63 -7.79
CA SER A 22 10.82 -39.31 -8.16
C SER A 22 9.39 -39.15 -7.64
N ALA A 23 9.08 -38.00 -7.02
CA ALA A 23 7.68 -37.59 -6.92
C ALA A 23 7.11 -37.70 -8.35
N GLN A 24 6.27 -38.70 -8.57
CA GLN A 24 5.54 -38.79 -9.82
C GLN A 24 4.50 -37.69 -9.72
N VAL A 25 4.72 -36.63 -10.49
CA VAL A 25 3.62 -35.86 -11.05
C VAL A 25 2.81 -36.89 -11.83
N GLU A 26 1.77 -37.42 -11.20
CA GLU A 26 0.75 -38.14 -11.93
C GLU A 26 0.02 -37.08 -12.76
N ASP A 27 0.31 -37.09 -14.06
CA ASP A 27 -0.53 -36.49 -15.08
C ASP A 27 -1.86 -37.26 -15.05
N SER A 28 -2.78 -36.85 -14.17
CA SER A 28 -4.12 -37.41 -14.13
C SER A 28 -4.91 -36.84 -15.30
N GLN A 29 -4.71 -37.44 -16.47
CA GLN A 29 -5.73 -37.47 -17.49
C GLN A 29 -6.87 -38.40 -17.04
N GLY A 30 -8.03 -37.80 -16.76
CA GLY A 30 -9.32 -38.46 -16.57
C GLY A 30 -10.27 -37.45 -15.92
N GLU A 31 -11.25 -36.89 -16.62
CA GLU A 31 -12.40 -37.63 -17.14
C GLU A 31 -12.92 -37.04 -18.46
N ASP A 32 -12.88 -37.84 -19.53
CA ASP A 32 -13.62 -37.60 -20.77
C ASP A 32 -15.11 -37.74 -20.48
N THR A 33 -15.74 -36.62 -20.16
CA THR A 33 -17.16 -36.42 -20.40
C THR A 33 -17.26 -35.53 -21.62
N THR A 34 -18.11 -35.91 -22.58
CA THR A 34 -18.56 -35.00 -23.64
C THR A 34 -19.26 -33.81 -22.97
N GLY A 35 -18.49 -32.80 -22.60
CA GLY A 35 -18.88 -31.74 -21.69
C GLY A 35 -18.50 -30.41 -22.28
N VAL A 36 -19.47 -29.51 -22.37
CA VAL A 36 -19.23 -28.10 -22.68
C VAL A 36 -18.15 -27.61 -21.72
N ALA A 37 -17.08 -27.01 -22.24
CA ALA A 37 -16.03 -26.41 -21.41
C ALA A 37 -16.69 -25.43 -20.43
N ASP A 38 -16.25 -25.44 -19.17
CA ASP A 38 -16.79 -24.53 -18.16
C ASP A 38 -16.67 -23.09 -18.68
N PRO A 39 -17.79 -22.36 -18.84
CA PRO A 39 -17.74 -21.02 -19.41
C PRO A 39 -16.88 -20.06 -18.58
N ALA A 40 -16.74 -20.28 -17.27
CA ALA A 40 -15.92 -19.43 -16.41
C ALA A 40 -14.41 -19.73 -16.59
N VAL A 41 -14.02 -21.00 -16.79
CA VAL A 41 -12.64 -21.40 -17.14
C VAL A 41 -12.23 -20.81 -18.47
N VAL A 42 -13.07 -21.00 -19.50
CA VAL A 42 -12.80 -20.48 -20.85
C VAL A 42 -12.68 -18.96 -20.81
N TYR A 43 -13.58 -18.31 -20.09
CA TYR A 43 -13.53 -16.86 -19.94
C TYR A 43 -12.23 -16.41 -19.26
N CYS A 44 -11.79 -17.04 -18.18
CA CYS A 44 -10.51 -16.74 -17.52
C CYS A 44 -9.31 -16.85 -18.50
N GLU A 45 -9.23 -17.95 -19.24
CA GLU A 45 -8.13 -18.21 -20.18
C GLU A 45 -8.14 -17.22 -21.36
N GLU A 46 -9.32 -16.87 -21.89
CA GLU A 46 -9.47 -15.87 -22.96
C GLU A 46 -9.01 -14.47 -22.53
N GLN A 47 -9.12 -14.15 -21.24
CA GLN A 47 -8.62 -12.90 -20.66
C GLN A 47 -7.14 -12.96 -20.24
N GLY A 48 -6.45 -14.07 -20.53
CA GLY A 48 -5.03 -14.26 -20.25
C GLY A 48 -4.70 -14.65 -18.82
N GLY A 49 -5.71 -15.08 -18.05
CA GLY A 49 -5.53 -15.65 -16.71
C GLY A 49 -5.22 -17.15 -16.73
N GLU A 50 -4.68 -17.65 -15.63
CA GLU A 50 -4.45 -19.07 -15.38
C GLU A 50 -5.37 -19.54 -14.22
N ILE A 51 -6.03 -20.68 -14.39
CA ILE A 51 -6.84 -21.28 -13.32
C ILE A 51 -5.95 -21.90 -12.24
N LYS A 52 -6.20 -21.54 -10.98
CA LYS A 52 -5.62 -22.15 -9.78
C LYS A 52 -6.73 -22.65 -8.87
N ILE A 53 -6.62 -23.91 -8.44
CA ILE A 53 -7.57 -24.51 -7.49
C ILE A 53 -6.96 -24.43 -6.10
N ALA A 54 -7.69 -23.87 -5.14
CA ALA A 54 -7.38 -24.00 -3.72
C ALA A 54 -8.25 -25.08 -3.10
N GLU A 55 -7.63 -26.06 -2.47
CA GLU A 55 -8.31 -27.15 -1.78
C GLU A 55 -8.38 -26.86 -0.27
N ASN A 56 -9.57 -26.94 0.31
CA ASN A 56 -9.79 -26.94 1.76
C ASN A 56 -10.36 -28.30 2.20
N GLU A 57 -10.41 -28.57 3.50
CA GLU A 57 -10.88 -29.86 4.07
C GLU A 57 -12.32 -30.24 3.67
N GLU A 58 -13.12 -29.31 3.13
CA GLU A 58 -14.52 -29.55 2.74
C GLU A 58 -14.92 -29.03 1.34
N GLU A 59 -14.11 -28.23 0.65
CA GLU A 59 -14.48 -27.64 -0.65
C GLU A 59 -13.25 -27.20 -1.47
N SER A 60 -13.33 -27.34 -2.80
CA SER A 60 -12.36 -26.82 -3.76
C SER A 60 -12.89 -25.51 -4.38
N THR A 61 -12.12 -24.44 -4.29
CA THR A 61 -12.45 -23.15 -4.91
C THR A 61 -11.48 -22.86 -6.05
N SER A 62 -12.02 -22.50 -7.22
CA SER A 62 -11.23 -22.12 -8.39
C SER A 62 -11.02 -20.61 -8.46
N TYR A 63 -9.80 -20.22 -8.82
CA TYR A 63 -9.39 -18.82 -8.96
C TYR A 63 -8.80 -18.59 -10.34
N CYS A 64 -9.13 -17.44 -10.95
CA CYS A 64 -8.46 -16.90 -12.12
C CYS A 64 -7.31 -15.98 -11.70
N VAL A 65 -6.08 -16.31 -12.08
CA VAL A 65 -4.85 -15.56 -11.71
C VAL A 65 -4.22 -14.91 -12.93
N PHE A 66 -3.99 -13.60 -12.88
CA PHE A 66 -3.49 -12.81 -14.00
C PHE A 66 -1.98 -12.52 -13.90
N PRO A 67 -1.27 -12.30 -15.02
CA PRO A 67 0.17 -12.02 -15.04
C PRO A 67 0.60 -10.76 -14.25
N ASP A 68 -0.32 -9.82 -14.04
CA ASP A 68 -0.12 -8.58 -13.27
C ASP A 68 -0.37 -8.75 -11.76
N GLY A 69 -0.73 -9.96 -11.32
CA GLY A 69 -0.98 -10.30 -9.92
C GLY A 69 -2.45 -10.19 -9.50
N GLY A 70 -3.37 -9.84 -10.40
CA GLY A 70 -4.81 -9.90 -10.12
C GLY A 70 -5.26 -11.32 -9.81
N VAL A 71 -6.14 -11.49 -8.83
CA VAL A 71 -6.71 -12.78 -8.45
C VAL A 71 -8.21 -12.61 -8.20
N CYS A 72 -9.01 -13.39 -8.91
CA CYS A 72 -10.45 -13.45 -8.71
C CYS A 72 -10.89 -14.89 -8.49
N GLU A 73 -11.92 -15.11 -7.67
CA GLU A 73 -12.67 -16.37 -7.76
C GLU A 73 -13.29 -16.47 -9.17
N GLU A 74 -13.23 -17.66 -9.75
CA GLU A 74 -13.52 -17.90 -11.17
C GLU A 74 -14.94 -17.45 -11.56
N TRP A 75 -15.95 -17.83 -10.77
CA TRP A 75 -17.35 -17.48 -11.04
C TRP A 75 -17.67 -16.01 -10.72
N ALA A 76 -17.07 -15.46 -9.67
CA ALA A 76 -17.14 -14.04 -9.36
C ALA A 76 -16.58 -13.20 -10.52
N TYR A 77 -15.49 -13.64 -11.15
CA TYR A 77 -14.96 -12.96 -12.33
C TYR A 77 -15.92 -13.05 -13.53
N TYR A 78 -16.43 -14.25 -13.81
CA TYR A 78 -17.37 -14.48 -14.91
C TYR A 78 -18.66 -13.64 -14.78
N ASN A 79 -19.16 -13.49 -13.56
CA ASN A 79 -20.37 -12.72 -13.27
C ASN A 79 -20.12 -11.20 -13.17
N GLY A 80 -18.87 -10.74 -13.28
CA GLY A 80 -18.50 -9.33 -13.12
C GLY A 80 -18.58 -8.83 -11.67
N GLU A 81 -18.54 -9.75 -10.70
CA GLU A 81 -18.53 -9.47 -9.25
C GLU A 81 -17.10 -9.30 -8.72
N CYS A 82 -16.10 -9.71 -9.49
CA CYS A 82 -14.68 -9.47 -9.24
C CYS A 82 -14.06 -8.75 -10.44
N ASP A 83 -13.33 -7.66 -10.18
CA ASP A 83 -12.52 -6.98 -11.18
C ASP A 83 -11.03 -7.27 -10.90
N PRO A 84 -10.34 -8.04 -11.74
CA PRO A 84 -8.91 -8.31 -11.56
C PRO A 84 -8.03 -7.08 -11.83
N GLN A 85 -8.59 -6.06 -12.50
CA GLN A 85 -7.97 -4.75 -12.72
C GLN A 85 -8.35 -3.74 -11.63
N GLU A 86 -9.33 -4.04 -10.77
CA GLU A 86 -9.26 -3.55 -9.40
C GLU A 86 -8.04 -4.24 -8.80
N LYS A 87 -6.87 -3.62 -9.03
CA LYS A 87 -5.76 -3.72 -8.10
C LYS A 87 -6.39 -3.44 -6.76
N SER A 88 -6.64 -4.50 -5.99
CA SER A 88 -6.91 -4.33 -4.59
C SER A 88 -5.70 -3.54 -4.11
N VAL A 89 -5.93 -2.28 -3.76
CA VAL A 89 -4.99 -1.50 -2.99
C VAL A 89 -5.00 -2.16 -1.62
N VAL A 90 -4.47 -3.39 -1.53
CA VAL A 90 -3.94 -3.94 -0.29
C VAL A 90 -2.57 -3.31 -0.16
N GLY A 91 -2.57 -1.98 -0.15
CA GLY A 91 -1.44 -1.17 0.20
C GLY A 91 -1.25 -1.37 1.68
N ASN A 92 -0.04 -1.80 2.04
CA ASN A 92 0.34 -1.83 3.45
C ASN A 92 0.81 -0.45 3.91
N MET A 93 0.73 0.57 3.04
CA MET A 93 1.17 1.91 3.36
C MET A 93 0.36 2.48 4.52
N GLN A 94 1.09 2.91 5.54
CA GLN A 94 0.52 3.52 6.74
C GLN A 94 1.19 4.87 6.98
N LEU A 95 0.36 5.83 7.37
CA LEU A 95 0.77 7.12 7.89
C LEU A 95 0.30 7.24 9.33
N THR A 96 1.22 7.45 10.25
CA THR A 96 0.92 7.64 11.68
C THR A 96 1.66 8.84 12.23
N SER A 97 1.34 9.24 13.46
CA SER A 97 2.06 10.28 14.17
C SER A 97 2.36 9.82 15.60
N THR A 98 3.48 10.29 16.15
CA THR A 98 3.83 10.06 17.57
C THR A 98 3.13 11.05 18.51
N VAL A 99 2.47 12.07 17.96
CA VAL A 99 1.92 13.20 18.75
C VAL A 99 0.40 13.28 18.72
N PHE A 100 -0.27 12.51 17.87
CA PHE A 100 -1.71 12.27 17.91
C PHE A 100 -2.05 10.91 17.27
N GLU A 101 -3.12 10.28 17.75
CA GLU A 101 -3.71 9.10 17.10
C GLU A 101 -4.67 9.52 16.00
N ASN A 102 -5.02 8.60 15.09
CA ASN A 102 -6.05 8.87 14.09
C ASN A 102 -7.36 9.31 14.77
N GLU A 103 -7.99 10.35 14.23
CA GLU A 103 -9.15 11.06 14.78
C GLU A 103 -8.92 11.78 16.12
N GLY A 104 -7.70 11.67 16.67
CA GLY A 104 -7.31 12.28 17.94
C GLY A 104 -7.07 13.79 17.85
N ALA A 105 -6.97 14.44 19.00
CA ALA A 105 -6.69 15.87 19.08
C ALA A 105 -5.20 16.15 18.77
N ILE A 106 -4.95 17.04 17.80
CA ILE A 106 -3.60 17.48 17.46
C ILE A 106 -3.15 18.52 18.51
N PRO A 107 -1.93 18.39 19.09
CA PRO A 107 -1.44 19.35 20.08
C PRO A 107 -1.38 20.80 19.56
N THR A 108 -1.73 21.77 20.42
CA THR A 108 -1.69 23.22 20.13
C THR A 108 -0.36 23.68 19.55
N LYS A 109 0.76 23.01 19.86
CA LYS A 109 2.08 23.28 19.26
C LYS A 109 2.05 23.36 17.73
N TYR A 110 1.19 22.58 17.06
CA TYR A 110 1.10 22.49 15.59
C TYR A 110 0.01 23.38 14.99
N SER A 111 -0.64 24.21 15.81
CA SER A 111 -1.67 25.19 15.44
C SER A 111 -1.09 26.61 15.30
N CYS A 112 -1.90 27.55 14.81
CA CYS A 112 -1.55 28.98 14.75
C CYS A 112 -1.34 29.64 16.12
N ASP A 113 -1.90 29.08 17.20
CA ASP A 113 -1.66 29.53 18.59
C ASP A 113 -0.38 28.94 19.19
N GLY A 114 0.26 28.01 18.48
CA GLY A 114 1.48 27.32 18.90
C GLY A 114 2.72 27.80 18.17
N SER A 115 3.50 26.84 17.69
CA SER A 115 4.74 27.08 16.97
C SER A 115 4.56 27.17 15.45
N ASP A 116 3.37 26.89 14.92
CA ASP A 116 3.09 26.93 13.47
C ASP A 116 4.03 26.04 12.64
N ILE A 117 4.28 24.81 13.12
CA ILE A 117 5.16 23.82 12.49
C ILE A 117 4.42 22.52 12.23
N ASN A 118 4.89 21.70 11.29
CA ASN A 118 4.30 20.39 11.02
C ASN A 118 4.52 19.42 12.19
N PRO A 119 3.57 18.50 12.47
CA PRO A 119 3.79 17.38 13.37
C PRO A 119 4.77 16.37 12.79
N SER A 120 5.35 15.54 13.65
CA SER A 120 6.12 14.36 13.21
C SER A 120 5.16 13.34 12.60
N LEU A 121 5.53 12.81 11.42
CA LEU A 121 4.79 11.78 10.70
C LEU A 121 5.69 10.58 10.47
N THR A 122 5.16 9.38 10.68
CA THR A 122 5.83 8.10 10.43
C THR A 122 5.18 7.42 9.25
N ILE A 123 6.00 6.95 8.32
CA ILE A 123 5.59 6.30 7.07
C ILE A 123 6.12 4.87 7.09
N SER A 124 5.28 3.91 6.74
CA SER A 124 5.68 2.51 6.61
C SER A 124 4.87 1.80 5.54
N GLY A 125 5.34 0.63 5.08
CA GLY A 125 4.59 -0.23 4.17
C GLY A 125 4.39 0.29 2.74
N VAL A 126 5.16 1.30 2.33
CA VAL A 126 5.16 1.83 0.96
C VAL A 126 5.46 0.70 -0.04
N THR A 127 4.66 0.58 -1.10
CA THR A 127 4.89 -0.39 -2.16
C THR A 127 6.25 -0.22 -2.83
N LYS A 128 6.88 -1.35 -3.18
CA LYS A 128 8.15 -1.41 -3.92
C LYS A 128 8.09 -0.75 -5.30
N ASP A 129 6.89 -0.56 -5.85
CA ASP A 129 6.69 0.00 -7.18
C ASP A 129 6.62 1.55 -7.15
N ALA A 130 6.58 2.15 -5.96
CA ALA A 130 6.60 3.60 -5.79
C ALA A 130 7.96 4.19 -6.17
N LYS A 131 7.92 5.24 -6.99
CA LYS A 131 9.10 6.06 -7.34
C LYS A 131 9.16 7.35 -6.54
N SER A 132 8.03 7.85 -6.06
CA SER A 132 7.98 9.00 -5.16
C SER A 132 6.72 8.99 -4.30
N LEU A 133 6.71 9.81 -3.24
CA LEU A 133 5.50 10.09 -2.45
C LEU A 133 5.08 11.56 -2.57
N ALA A 134 3.79 11.81 -2.38
CA ALA A 134 3.22 13.14 -2.20
C ALA A 134 2.38 13.20 -0.92
N LEU A 135 2.45 14.33 -0.20
CA LEU A 135 1.69 14.62 1.01
C LEU A 135 0.84 15.87 0.77
N VAL A 136 -0.47 15.74 0.99
CA VAL A 136 -1.42 16.85 1.02
C VAL A 136 -1.99 16.93 2.43
N VAL A 137 -1.96 18.12 3.02
CA VAL A 137 -2.63 18.40 4.30
C VAL A 137 -3.75 19.40 4.04
N ASP A 138 -4.99 19.01 4.32
CA ASP A 138 -6.16 19.85 4.08
C ASP A 138 -7.20 19.82 5.21
N ASP A 139 -8.05 20.85 5.23
CA ASP A 139 -9.16 21.08 6.16
C ASP A 139 -10.45 21.31 5.34
N PRO A 140 -11.31 20.29 5.18
CA PRO A 140 -12.58 20.41 4.47
C PRO A 140 -13.65 21.15 5.28
N ASP A 141 -13.42 21.41 6.57
CA ASP A 141 -14.38 22.07 7.46
C ASP A 141 -14.23 23.60 7.45
N ALA A 142 -13.23 24.14 6.74
CA ALA A 142 -13.03 25.56 6.57
C ALA A 142 -14.25 26.26 5.92
N PRO A 143 -14.69 27.45 6.40
CA PRO A 143 -15.92 28.11 5.93
C PRO A 143 -15.99 28.46 4.44
N GLY A 144 -14.84 28.47 3.74
CA GLY A 144 -14.71 28.79 2.32
C GLY A 144 -14.62 27.56 1.40
N GLY A 145 -14.81 26.36 1.93
CA GLY A 145 -14.45 25.10 1.29
C GLY A 145 -13.06 24.63 1.74
N THR A 146 -12.58 23.53 1.16
CA THR A 146 -11.33 22.90 1.57
C THR A 146 -10.15 23.88 1.59
N TRP A 147 -9.49 23.98 2.74
CA TRP A 147 -8.29 24.77 2.94
C TRP A 147 -7.06 23.87 2.94
N VAL A 148 -6.10 24.16 2.06
CA VAL A 148 -4.84 23.40 1.98
C VAL A 148 -3.83 24.03 2.94
N HIS A 149 -3.38 23.24 3.90
CA HIS A 149 -2.40 23.62 4.92
C HIS A 149 -0.96 23.33 4.49
N TRP A 150 -0.73 22.26 3.73
CA TRP A 150 0.60 21.87 3.29
C TRP A 150 0.58 20.98 2.04
N LEU A 151 1.55 21.20 1.16
CA LEU A 151 1.78 20.40 -0.04
C LEU A 151 3.25 20.04 -0.12
N VAL A 152 3.55 18.76 -0.25
CA VAL A 152 4.91 18.24 -0.43
C VAL A 152 4.88 17.11 -1.46
N TRP A 153 5.82 17.07 -2.40
CA TRP A 153 5.91 15.97 -3.37
C TRP A 153 7.35 15.67 -3.76
N ASN A 154 7.51 14.60 -4.55
CA ASN A 154 8.81 14.01 -4.87
C ASN A 154 9.59 13.63 -3.59
N ILE A 155 8.87 13.17 -2.57
CA ILE A 155 9.46 12.60 -1.36
C ILE A 155 10.04 11.23 -1.74
N ASP A 156 11.25 10.93 -1.29
CA ASP A 156 11.87 9.62 -1.51
C ASP A 156 10.99 8.50 -0.92
N PRO A 157 10.62 7.45 -1.67
CA PRO A 157 9.73 6.39 -1.21
C PRO A 157 10.32 5.55 -0.06
N SER A 158 11.63 5.65 0.21
CA SER A 158 12.28 5.06 1.38
C SER A 158 12.18 5.92 2.66
N THR A 159 11.58 7.12 2.57
CA THR A 159 11.34 7.99 3.73
C THR A 159 10.43 7.27 4.72
N THR A 160 10.93 7.07 5.94
CA THR A 160 10.19 6.44 7.05
C THR A 160 9.67 7.44 8.08
N GLU A 161 10.19 8.67 8.06
CA GLU A 161 9.79 9.73 8.97
C GLU A 161 9.89 11.10 8.29
N ILE A 162 8.89 11.94 8.53
CA ILE A 162 8.97 13.38 8.36
C ILE A 162 9.02 13.98 9.76
N SER A 163 10.19 14.42 10.20
CA SER A 163 10.35 14.98 11.54
C SER A 163 9.57 16.30 11.67
N GLU A 164 9.18 16.65 12.90
CA GLU A 164 8.54 17.94 13.15
C GLU A 164 9.42 19.12 12.71
N ASN A 165 8.80 20.21 12.26
CA ASN A 165 9.48 21.41 11.76
C ASN A 165 10.54 21.10 10.69
N SER A 166 10.24 20.19 9.77
CA SER A 166 11.18 19.77 8.75
C SER A 166 10.47 19.34 7.47
N ILE A 167 11.23 19.25 6.38
CA ILE A 167 10.79 18.69 5.12
C ILE A 167 11.73 17.54 4.73
N PRO A 168 11.24 16.50 4.03
CA PRO A 168 12.12 15.45 3.52
C PRO A 168 13.18 16.01 2.57
N THR A 169 14.37 15.39 2.59
CA THR A 169 15.49 15.82 1.73
C THR A 169 15.08 15.74 0.26
N ASN A 170 15.37 16.78 -0.52
CA ASN A 170 15.07 16.91 -1.96
C ASN A 170 13.57 16.95 -2.34
N ALA A 171 12.65 16.89 -1.37
CA ALA A 171 11.24 17.08 -1.65
C ALA A 171 10.95 18.55 -2.04
N LEU A 172 9.90 18.72 -2.84
CA LEU A 172 9.40 20.02 -3.28
C LEU A 172 8.15 20.39 -2.48
N GLN A 173 7.87 21.69 -2.38
CA GLN A 173 6.70 22.20 -1.67
C GLN A 173 5.85 23.11 -2.54
N GLY A 174 4.54 23.07 -2.33
CA GLY A 174 3.56 23.86 -3.08
C GLY A 174 3.07 25.07 -2.31
N LEU A 175 2.32 25.93 -3.00
CA LEU A 175 1.58 27.02 -2.37
C LEU A 175 0.37 26.43 -1.64
N ASN A 176 0.34 26.61 -0.32
CA ASN A 176 -0.85 26.36 0.48
C ASN A 176 -1.92 27.44 0.22
N SER A 177 -3.10 27.33 0.85
CA SER A 177 -4.22 28.27 0.63
C SER A 177 -3.93 29.71 1.08
N SER A 178 -2.93 29.94 1.96
CA SER A 178 -2.43 31.29 2.29
C SER A 178 -1.36 31.82 1.34
N GLY A 179 -0.99 31.06 0.31
CA GLY A 179 0.01 31.45 -0.69
C GLY A 179 1.46 31.29 -0.22
N MET A 180 1.71 30.42 0.76
CA MET A 180 3.02 30.14 1.33
C MET A 180 3.50 28.74 0.96
N THR A 181 4.81 28.57 0.76
CA THR A 181 5.44 27.26 0.51
C THR A 181 5.96 26.64 1.80
N ARG A 182 5.11 26.55 2.82
CA ARG A 182 5.38 25.91 4.11
C ARG A 182 4.10 25.34 4.70
N TYR A 183 4.24 24.51 5.72
CA TYR A 183 3.12 24.13 6.57
C TYR A 183 2.52 25.38 7.24
N GLU A 184 1.20 25.46 7.24
CA GLU A 184 0.43 26.42 8.02
C GLU A 184 -0.42 25.65 9.03
N GLY A 185 -0.31 26.01 10.30
CA GLY A 185 -0.96 25.32 11.40
C GLY A 185 -2.47 25.47 11.39
N MET A 186 -3.14 24.52 12.04
CA MET A 186 -4.58 24.55 12.26
C MET A 186 -4.99 25.87 12.92
N CYS A 187 -5.99 26.55 12.36
CA CYS A 187 -6.47 27.82 12.88
C CYS A 187 -7.99 27.98 12.65
N PRO A 188 -8.81 27.05 13.17
CA PRO A 188 -10.24 27.09 12.93
C PRO A 188 -10.84 28.34 13.57
N PRO A 189 -11.70 29.11 12.87
CA PRO A 189 -12.27 30.33 13.43
C PRO A 189 -13.28 30.05 14.56
N SER A 190 -13.84 28.84 14.60
CA SER A 190 -14.74 28.37 15.65
C SER A 190 -14.96 26.86 15.56
N GLY A 191 -15.25 26.23 16.70
CA GLY A 191 -15.59 24.81 16.72
C GLY A 191 -14.40 23.92 16.43
N THR A 192 -14.68 22.65 16.17
CA THR A 192 -13.66 21.64 15.89
C THR A 192 -13.62 21.37 14.39
N HIS A 193 -12.44 21.47 13.81
CA HIS A 193 -12.18 21.12 12.42
C HIS A 193 -11.37 19.82 12.35
N ARG A 194 -11.49 19.13 11.22
CA ARG A 194 -10.70 17.94 10.87
C ARG A 194 -9.60 18.33 9.90
N TYR A 195 -8.42 17.80 10.15
CA TYR A 195 -7.23 18.02 9.34
C TYR A 195 -6.76 16.68 8.82
N TYR A 196 -6.78 16.53 7.51
CA TYR A 196 -6.46 15.30 6.82
C TYR A 196 -5.05 15.37 6.26
N PHE A 197 -4.22 14.43 6.67
CA PHE A 197 -2.88 14.20 6.15
C PHE A 197 -2.97 13.02 5.18
N LYS A 198 -2.96 13.30 3.88
CA LYS A 198 -3.11 12.30 2.82
C LYS A 198 -1.76 12.05 2.17
N LEU A 199 -1.30 10.80 2.23
CA LEU A 199 -0.05 10.37 1.63
C LEU A 199 -0.34 9.46 0.43
N TYR A 200 0.30 9.78 -0.69
CA TYR A 200 0.15 9.09 -1.95
C TYR A 200 1.47 8.45 -2.35
N ALA A 201 1.45 7.18 -2.72
CA ALA A 201 2.56 6.52 -3.40
C ALA A 201 2.36 6.60 -4.91
N LEU A 202 3.37 7.09 -5.62
CA LEU A 202 3.28 7.38 -7.06
C LEU A 202 4.24 6.50 -7.86
N ASP A 203 3.82 6.05 -9.04
CA ASP A 203 4.65 5.26 -9.95
C ASP A 203 5.67 6.10 -10.75
N THR A 204 5.74 7.41 -10.48
CA THR A 204 6.61 8.38 -11.13
C THR A 204 7.07 9.46 -10.15
N GLU A 205 8.14 10.16 -10.51
CA GLU A 205 8.40 11.51 -10.00
C GLU A 205 7.59 12.52 -10.81
N LEU A 206 7.09 13.56 -10.15
CA LEU A 206 6.28 14.59 -10.77
C LEU A 206 7.14 15.71 -11.33
N SER A 207 6.89 16.07 -12.59
CA SER A 207 7.49 17.24 -13.25
C SER A 207 6.75 18.54 -12.91
N VAL A 208 6.47 18.73 -11.61
CA VAL A 208 5.77 19.91 -11.06
C VAL A 208 6.77 20.80 -10.34
N SER A 209 6.78 22.09 -10.67
CA SER A 209 7.76 23.04 -10.12
C SER A 209 7.46 23.39 -8.67
N ASN A 210 8.49 23.62 -7.86
CA ASN A 210 8.33 24.15 -6.50
C ASN A 210 7.48 25.42 -6.49
N GLY A 211 6.53 25.53 -5.56
CA GLY A 211 5.56 26.62 -5.48
C GLY A 211 4.37 26.49 -6.44
N SER A 212 4.13 25.32 -7.03
CA SER A 212 2.88 25.07 -7.77
C SER A 212 1.67 24.92 -6.83
N SER A 213 0.47 25.03 -7.38
CA SER A 213 -0.78 24.94 -6.62
C SER A 213 -1.18 23.50 -6.30
N ALA A 214 -2.13 23.32 -5.37
CA ALA A 214 -2.76 22.01 -5.11
C ALA A 214 -3.37 21.42 -6.39
N ALA A 215 -4.06 22.24 -7.19
CA ALA A 215 -4.67 21.79 -8.44
C ALA A 215 -3.63 21.32 -9.48
N ASP A 216 -2.46 21.96 -9.55
CA ASP A 216 -1.38 21.51 -10.43
C ASP A 216 -0.79 20.17 -9.96
N LEU A 217 -0.66 20.00 -8.64
CA LEU A 217 -0.18 18.76 -8.04
C LEU A 217 -1.18 17.61 -8.28
N GLU A 218 -2.45 17.80 -7.95
CA GLU A 218 -3.54 16.84 -8.15
C GLU A 218 -3.60 16.38 -9.60
N LYS A 219 -3.60 17.34 -10.54
CA LYS A 219 -3.59 17.04 -11.98
C LYS A 219 -2.36 16.24 -12.40
N ALA A 220 -1.20 16.50 -11.83
CA ALA A 220 0.01 15.75 -12.14
C ALA A 220 0.01 14.34 -11.55
N MET A 221 -0.75 14.11 -10.48
CA MET A 221 -0.92 12.79 -9.85
C MET A 221 -1.95 11.91 -10.56
N GLU A 222 -2.86 12.47 -11.36
CA GLU A 222 -3.89 11.72 -12.09
C GLU A 222 -3.27 10.55 -12.90
N GLY A 223 -3.75 9.33 -12.64
CA GLY A 223 -3.27 8.12 -13.30
C GLY A 223 -1.95 7.55 -12.78
N HIS A 224 -1.31 8.19 -11.79
CA HIS A 224 -0.02 7.79 -11.24
C HIS A 224 -0.07 7.27 -9.80
N VAL A 225 -1.23 7.36 -9.13
CA VAL A 225 -1.41 6.89 -7.75
C VAL A 225 -1.46 5.36 -7.71
N LEU A 226 -0.54 4.78 -6.94
CA LEU A 226 -0.48 3.33 -6.66
C LEU A 226 -1.19 2.99 -5.35
N GLU A 227 -1.00 3.80 -4.31
CA GLU A 227 -1.60 3.65 -2.99
C GLU A 227 -1.89 5.03 -2.39
N GLU A 228 -2.92 5.10 -1.55
CA GLU A 228 -3.29 6.27 -0.77
C GLU A 228 -3.56 5.84 0.67
N VAL A 229 -3.08 6.61 1.64
CA VAL A 229 -3.44 6.46 3.05
C VAL A 229 -3.70 7.83 3.67
N GLU A 230 -4.56 7.84 4.66
CA GLU A 230 -4.96 9.05 5.36
C GLU A 230 -4.74 8.91 6.87
N LEU A 231 -4.21 9.96 7.47
CA LEU A 231 -4.23 10.19 8.91
C LEU A 231 -5.04 11.45 9.18
N MET A 232 -6.08 11.36 9.99
CA MET A 232 -6.90 12.51 10.36
C MET A 232 -6.63 12.90 11.81
N GLY A 233 -6.55 14.20 12.08
CA GLY A 233 -6.55 14.73 13.44
C GLY A 233 -7.52 15.90 13.58
N THR A 234 -7.92 16.19 14.81
CA THR A 234 -8.85 17.28 15.12
C THR A 234 -8.15 18.40 15.87
N TYR A 235 -8.60 19.64 15.64
CA TYR A 235 -8.20 20.77 16.47
C TYR A 235 -9.41 21.69 16.67
N SER A 236 -9.50 22.27 17.87
CA SER A 236 -10.61 23.14 18.26
C SER A 236 -10.04 24.39 18.93
N TYR A 237 -10.59 25.54 18.53
CA TYR A 237 -10.34 26.82 19.18
C TYR A 237 -11.20 26.98 20.44
#